data_AF-A0A365D773-F1
#
_entry.id   AF-A0A365D773-F1
#
_cell.length_a   1.000
_cell.length_b   1.000
_cell.length_c   1.000
_cell.angle_alpha   90.00
_cell.angle_beta   90.00
_cell.angle_gamma   90.00
#
_symmetry.space_group_name_H-M   'P 1'
#
loop_
_entity.id
_entity.type
_entity.pdbx_description
1 polymer ?
#
loop_
_entity_poly.entity_id
_entity_poly.type
_entity_poly.pdbx_seq_one_letter_code
_entity_poly.pdbx_strand_id
1 'polypeptide(L)'
;MSAHFTVHATPAAREAGAVTETVASLPATFGPMPAGHSGQADVRVVAGSSGWAAEAAGAVQAGARGIVVANPVPEDTSELAAAADAAGAVVVLDLRWAANPALVGEGSGADARGAVRSGLGSASLLDSVATAAPGTDPRQLLSDHFAALLAVAGRLDGVAILRLDTSGYTAGGRLANGAPFTAQGVLTAARPAGVDIRLYTADGGVAVRVPDPDAAWPAEVRVTGPHGDLLLPTLYESAHRFAWRRLKEHLSAGTRPDDLAGFARLTDLYATLTAT
;
A
#
# COMPACT_ATOMS: atom_id res chain seq x y z
N MET A 1 17.08 -14.56 20.64
CA MET A 1 17.85 -13.30 20.54
C MET A 1 17.19 -12.46 19.47
N SER A 2 16.69 -11.26 19.78
CA SER A 2 16.16 -10.37 18.73
C SER A 2 17.32 -9.92 17.85
N ALA A 3 17.26 -10.21 16.55
CA ALA A 3 18.24 -9.71 15.59
C ALA A 3 18.09 -8.18 15.49
N HIS A 4 19.22 -7.47 15.57
CA HIS A 4 19.27 -6.03 15.37
C HIS A 4 19.77 -5.77 13.95
N PHE A 5 18.99 -5.03 13.16
CA PHE A 5 19.28 -4.75 11.75
C PHE A 5 19.73 -3.31 11.58
N THR A 6 20.76 -3.09 10.76
CA THR A 6 21.22 -1.76 10.37
C THR A 6 20.45 -1.24 9.17
N VAL A 7 20.05 0.03 9.22
CA VAL A 7 19.20 0.67 8.20
C VAL A 7 19.96 1.78 7.48
N HIS A 8 19.84 1.80 6.16
CA HIS A 8 20.22 2.94 5.33
C HIS A 8 19.06 3.38 4.43
N ALA A 9 18.77 4.68 4.44
CA ALA A 9 17.76 5.32 3.59
C ALA A 9 18.34 6.59 2.96
N THR A 10 18.06 6.80 1.67
CA THR A 10 18.37 8.07 0.99
C THR A 10 17.45 9.19 1.50
N PRO A 11 17.80 10.48 1.33
CA PRO A 11 16.93 11.58 1.75
C PRO A 11 15.50 11.49 1.17
N ALA A 12 15.38 11.18 -0.13
CA ALA A 12 14.08 11.00 -0.79
C ALA A 12 13.27 9.84 -0.18
N ALA A 13 13.93 8.72 0.14
CA ALA A 13 13.26 7.58 0.76
C ALA A 13 12.80 7.89 2.20
N ARG A 14 13.55 8.71 2.94
CA ARG A 14 13.19 9.13 4.30
C ARG A 14 11.92 9.96 4.31
N GLU A 15 11.81 10.92 3.39
CA GLU A 15 10.65 11.79 3.26
C GLU A 15 9.43 11.00 2.78
N ALA A 16 9.58 10.14 1.77
CA ALA A 16 8.46 9.40 1.19
C ALA A 16 7.83 8.34 2.11
N GLY A 17 8.57 7.85 3.12
CA GLY A 17 8.15 6.72 3.97
C GLY A 17 8.25 6.96 5.47
N ALA A 18 8.34 8.22 5.92
CA ALA A 18 8.49 8.60 7.34
C ALA A 18 9.52 7.71 8.08
N VAL A 19 10.67 7.46 7.44
CA VAL A 19 11.60 6.39 7.84
C VAL A 19 12.21 6.68 9.21
N THR A 20 12.52 7.95 9.48
CA THR A 20 13.19 8.36 10.71
C THR A 20 12.29 8.10 11.92
N GLU A 21 11.04 8.53 11.83
CA GLU A 21 9.98 8.38 12.83
C GLU A 21 9.66 6.90 13.04
N THR A 22 9.53 6.14 11.94
CA THR A 22 9.17 4.73 11.98
C THR A 22 10.28 3.88 12.61
N VAL A 23 11.53 4.09 12.21
CA VAL A 23 12.69 3.39 12.82
C VAL A 23 12.84 3.77 14.29
N ALA A 24 12.65 5.05 14.65
CA ALA A 24 12.67 5.49 16.04
C ALA A 24 11.56 4.84 16.90
N SER A 25 10.44 4.43 16.29
CA SER A 25 9.36 3.69 16.97
C SER A 25 9.65 2.18 17.13
N LEU A 26 10.70 1.65 16.48
CA LEU A 26 11.12 0.24 16.51
C LEU A 26 12.60 0.05 16.93
N PRO A 27 13.08 0.72 18.00
CA PRO A 27 14.51 0.86 18.28
C PRO A 27 15.18 -0.45 18.74
N ALA A 28 14.39 -1.40 19.26
CA ALA A 28 14.90 -2.71 19.67
C ALA A 28 15.18 -3.66 18.48
N THR A 29 14.84 -3.25 17.25
CA THR A 29 14.96 -4.09 16.04
C THR A 29 15.78 -3.41 14.96
N PHE A 30 15.56 -2.12 14.74
CA PHE A 30 16.23 -1.36 13.68
C PHE A 30 17.06 -0.23 14.29
N GLY A 31 18.30 -0.10 13.81
CA GLY A 31 19.17 1.00 14.17
C GLY A 31 19.82 1.64 12.94
N PRO A 32 20.20 2.92 13.03
CA PRO A 32 20.85 3.60 11.92
C PRO A 32 22.21 2.98 11.62
N MET A 33 22.56 2.87 10.34
CA MET A 33 23.91 2.50 9.91
C MET A 33 24.91 3.61 10.29
N PRO A 34 26.06 3.29 10.93
CA PRO A 34 27.14 4.24 11.14
C PRO A 34 27.65 4.89 9.84
N ALA A 35 28.07 6.15 9.93
CA ALA A 35 28.59 6.89 8.78
C ALA A 35 29.76 6.15 8.10
N GLY A 36 29.83 6.23 6.77
CA GLY A 36 30.91 5.61 5.97
C GLY A 36 30.70 4.14 5.59
N HIS A 37 29.66 3.47 6.09
CA HIS A 37 29.40 2.05 5.84
C HIS A 37 28.04 1.80 5.16
N SER A 38 27.51 2.80 4.46
CA SER A 38 26.18 2.74 3.82
C SER A 38 26.02 1.48 2.96
N GLY A 39 27.06 1.08 2.24
CA GLY A 39 27.16 -0.13 1.41
C GLY A 39 26.74 -1.43 2.10
N GLN A 40 26.91 -1.55 3.41
CA GLN A 40 26.82 -2.81 4.17
C GLN A 40 25.55 -2.94 5.03
N ALA A 41 24.54 -2.09 4.82
CA ALA A 41 23.33 -2.13 5.64
C ALA A 41 22.50 -3.39 5.41
N ASP A 42 22.04 -4.00 6.50
CA ASP A 42 21.15 -5.16 6.47
C ASP A 42 19.84 -4.81 5.74
N VAL A 43 19.34 -3.59 5.95
CA VAL A 43 18.11 -3.07 5.36
C VAL A 43 18.36 -1.81 4.57
N ARG A 44 17.86 -1.78 3.33
CA ARG A 44 17.85 -0.59 2.47
C ARG A 44 16.44 -0.08 2.27
N VAL A 45 16.28 1.24 2.41
CA VAL A 45 15.05 1.94 2.04
C VAL A 45 15.27 2.68 0.73
N VAL A 46 14.45 2.38 -0.26
CA VAL A 46 14.48 2.95 -1.60
C VAL A 46 13.28 3.87 -1.77
N ALA A 47 13.48 5.02 -2.41
CA ALA A 47 12.39 5.91 -2.74
C ALA A 47 11.61 5.32 -3.92
N GLY A 48 10.28 5.32 -3.85
CA GLY A 48 9.41 4.75 -4.86
C GLY A 48 9.29 5.52 -6.17
N SER A 49 10.23 6.40 -6.50
CA SER A 49 10.26 7.13 -7.77
C SER A 49 10.66 6.23 -8.94
N SER A 50 10.47 6.69 -10.19
CA SER A 50 10.90 5.96 -11.40
C SER A 50 12.33 5.39 -11.28
N GLY A 51 12.49 4.12 -11.61
CA GLY A 51 13.75 3.37 -11.52
C GLY A 51 13.97 2.67 -10.18
N TRP A 52 13.00 2.73 -9.26
CA TRP A 52 13.13 2.14 -7.92
C TRP A 52 13.34 0.63 -7.96
N ALA A 53 12.75 -0.08 -8.94
CA ALA A 53 12.83 -1.53 -9.01
C ALA A 53 14.27 -1.98 -9.32
N ALA A 54 14.92 -1.31 -10.27
CA ALA A 54 16.33 -1.54 -10.59
C ALA A 54 17.27 -1.15 -9.42
N GLU A 55 17.00 -0.03 -8.73
CA GLU A 55 17.77 0.38 -7.55
C GLU A 55 17.66 -0.68 -6.42
N ALA A 56 16.45 -1.15 -6.14
CA ALA A 56 16.20 -2.19 -5.17
C ALA A 56 16.89 -3.52 -5.54
N ALA A 57 16.87 -3.90 -6.83
CA ALA A 57 17.54 -5.11 -7.30
C ALA A 57 19.07 -5.01 -7.11
N GLY A 58 19.65 -3.85 -7.43
CA GLY A 58 21.06 -3.56 -7.17
C GLY A 58 21.42 -3.61 -5.68
N ALA A 59 20.53 -3.13 -4.80
CA ALA A 59 20.72 -3.23 -3.35
C ALA A 59 20.71 -4.69 -2.85
N VAL A 60 19.82 -5.53 -3.38
CA VAL A 60 19.80 -6.97 -3.10
C VAL A 60 21.10 -7.64 -3.56
N GLN A 61 21.55 -7.35 -4.79
CA GLN A 61 22.80 -7.87 -5.33
C GLN A 61 24.03 -7.43 -4.51
N ALA A 62 23.98 -6.24 -3.90
CA ALA A 62 25.00 -5.75 -2.99
C ALA A 62 24.96 -6.39 -1.58
N GLY A 63 24.01 -7.29 -1.33
CA GLY A 63 23.92 -8.07 -0.09
C GLY A 63 22.89 -7.56 0.94
N ALA A 64 22.00 -6.64 0.57
CA ALA A 64 20.91 -6.24 1.45
C ALA A 64 19.99 -7.43 1.74
N ARG A 65 19.68 -7.66 3.02
CA ARG A 65 18.80 -8.74 3.49
C ARG A 65 17.33 -8.33 3.45
N GLY A 66 17.06 -7.04 3.64
CA GLY A 66 15.73 -6.45 3.60
C GLY A 66 15.69 -5.20 2.73
N ILE A 67 14.62 -5.05 1.96
CA ILE A 67 14.30 -3.85 1.18
C ILE A 67 12.94 -3.32 1.63
N VAL A 68 12.87 -2.02 1.91
CA VAL A 68 11.61 -1.28 2.01
C VAL A 68 11.55 -0.31 0.85
N VAL A 69 10.46 -0.31 0.09
CA VAL A 69 10.24 0.69 -0.96
C VAL A 69 9.15 1.63 -0.51
N ALA A 70 9.50 2.91 -0.34
CA ALA A 70 8.60 3.94 0.15
C ALA A 70 7.72 4.48 -0.99
N ASN A 71 6.42 4.23 -0.91
CA ASN A 71 5.38 4.64 -1.85
C ASN A 71 5.74 4.48 -3.35
N PRO A 72 5.97 3.24 -3.82
CA PRO A 72 6.38 2.97 -5.21
C PRO A 72 5.33 3.39 -6.26
N VAL A 73 5.82 4.05 -7.31
CA VAL A 73 5.08 4.20 -8.57
C VAL A 73 5.05 2.87 -9.33
N PRO A 74 4.03 2.62 -10.18
CA PRO A 74 3.93 1.38 -10.94
C PRO A 74 5.14 1.21 -11.88
N GLU A 75 5.83 0.09 -11.73
CA GLU A 75 7.03 -0.30 -12.50
C GLU A 75 7.05 -1.83 -12.63
N ASP A 76 7.78 -2.36 -13.60
CA ASP A 76 8.03 -3.80 -13.69
C ASP A 76 8.97 -4.24 -12.55
N THR A 77 8.56 -5.24 -11.80
CA THR A 77 9.28 -5.76 -10.63
C THR A 77 9.89 -7.14 -10.87
N SER A 78 9.83 -7.66 -12.11
CA SER A 78 10.27 -9.01 -12.47
C SER A 78 11.74 -9.27 -12.12
N GLU A 79 12.65 -8.35 -12.47
CA GLU A 79 14.08 -8.47 -12.16
C GLU A 79 14.35 -8.40 -10.64
N LEU A 80 13.65 -7.52 -9.94
CA LEU A 80 13.75 -7.40 -8.48
C LEU A 80 13.26 -8.69 -7.78
N ALA A 81 12.14 -9.26 -8.23
CA ALA A 81 11.61 -10.50 -7.69
C ALA A 81 12.62 -11.64 -7.87
N ALA A 82 13.20 -11.79 -9.07
CA ALA A 82 14.21 -12.80 -9.34
C ALA A 82 15.47 -12.62 -8.48
N ALA A 83 15.96 -11.38 -8.32
CA ALA A 83 17.11 -11.07 -7.48
C ALA A 83 16.83 -11.38 -5.99
N ALA A 84 15.66 -10.98 -5.48
CA ALA A 84 15.24 -11.24 -4.11
C ALA A 84 15.13 -12.75 -3.83
N ASP A 85 14.57 -13.51 -4.76
CA ASP A 85 14.45 -14.96 -4.67
C ASP A 85 15.81 -15.66 -4.66
N ALA A 86 16.74 -15.24 -5.52
CA ALA A 86 18.08 -15.80 -5.57
C ALA A 86 18.90 -15.51 -4.30
N ALA A 87 18.73 -14.32 -3.71
CA ALA A 87 19.45 -13.89 -2.52
C ALA A 87 18.75 -14.28 -1.19
N GLY A 88 17.49 -14.73 -1.24
CA GLY A 88 16.65 -14.90 -0.05
C GLY A 88 16.36 -13.58 0.67
N ALA A 89 16.35 -12.46 -0.07
CA ALA A 89 16.08 -11.13 0.49
C ALA A 89 14.57 -10.90 0.65
N VAL A 90 14.21 -10.14 1.68
CA VAL A 90 12.82 -9.77 1.98
C VAL A 90 12.53 -8.40 1.39
N VAL A 91 11.49 -8.27 0.55
CA VAL A 91 11.07 -6.98 -0.02
C VAL A 91 9.66 -6.63 0.45
N VAL A 92 9.51 -5.49 1.10
CA VAL A 92 8.21 -4.96 1.55
C VAL A 92 7.94 -3.64 0.85
N LEU A 93 6.71 -3.45 0.37
CA LEU A 93 6.26 -2.21 -0.24
C LEU A 93 5.46 -1.40 0.78
N ASP A 94 5.98 -0.22 1.12
CA ASP A 94 5.33 0.72 2.01
C ASP A 94 4.38 1.62 1.19
N LEU A 95 3.24 1.03 0.81
CA LEU A 95 2.20 1.68 0.02
C LEU A 95 1.33 2.54 0.92
N ARG A 96 1.16 3.82 0.54
CA ARG A 96 0.49 4.86 1.34
C ARG A 96 -0.75 4.38 2.08
N TRP A 97 -1.69 3.74 1.41
CA TRP A 97 -2.87 3.17 2.07
C TRP A 97 -2.89 1.66 2.05
N ALA A 98 -2.48 1.02 0.95
CA ALA A 98 -2.61 -0.43 0.76
C ALA A 98 -1.83 -1.26 1.80
N ALA A 99 -0.79 -0.69 2.41
CA ALA A 99 -0.06 -1.32 3.51
C ALA A 99 -0.72 -1.11 4.88
N ASN A 100 -1.87 -0.43 4.98
CA ASN A 100 -2.55 -0.25 6.26
C ASN A 100 -3.11 -1.59 6.79
N PRO A 101 -2.88 -1.95 8.07
CA PRO A 101 -3.34 -3.21 8.64
C PRO A 101 -4.86 -3.39 8.64
N ALA A 102 -5.63 -2.31 8.62
CA ALA A 102 -7.09 -2.37 8.51
C ALA A 102 -7.55 -2.78 7.09
N LEU A 103 -6.73 -2.56 6.06
CA LEU A 103 -7.01 -3.03 4.70
C LEU A 103 -6.57 -4.48 4.51
N VAL A 104 -5.30 -4.75 4.87
CA VAL A 104 -4.65 -6.04 4.67
C VAL A 104 -3.96 -6.45 5.96
N GLY A 105 -4.67 -7.21 6.79
CA GLY A 105 -4.13 -7.74 8.02
C GLY A 105 -3.22 -8.95 7.80
N GLU A 106 -2.38 -9.23 8.80
CA GLU A 106 -1.64 -10.49 8.91
C GLU A 106 -2.37 -11.44 9.86
N GLY A 107 -2.49 -12.71 9.48
CA GLY A 107 -3.16 -13.75 10.26
C GLY A 107 -4.66 -13.85 10.00
N SER A 108 -5.40 -14.39 10.97
CA SER A 108 -6.83 -14.71 10.86
C SER A 108 -7.76 -13.59 11.35
N GLY A 109 -7.24 -12.37 11.54
CA GLY A 109 -8.03 -11.22 11.99
C GLY A 109 -8.99 -10.73 10.90
N ALA A 110 -10.08 -10.08 11.33
CA ALA A 110 -11.01 -9.44 10.41
C ALA A 110 -10.38 -8.13 9.88
N ASP A 111 -10.32 -7.98 8.56
CA ASP A 111 -9.83 -6.79 7.85
C ASP A 111 -10.81 -6.35 6.74
N ALA A 112 -10.57 -5.19 6.12
CA ALA A 112 -11.41 -4.69 5.04
C ALA A 112 -11.39 -5.62 3.83
N ARG A 113 -10.26 -6.25 3.50
CA ARG A 113 -10.14 -7.19 2.39
C ARG A 113 -11.10 -8.37 2.56
N GLY A 114 -11.14 -8.99 3.73
CA GLY A 114 -12.07 -10.08 4.04
C GLY A 114 -13.53 -9.62 3.96
N ALA A 115 -13.84 -8.48 4.60
CA ALA A 115 -15.19 -7.92 4.58
C ALA A 115 -15.67 -7.58 3.16
N VAL A 116 -14.89 -6.82 2.39
CA VAL A 116 -15.20 -6.44 1.00
C VAL A 116 -15.37 -7.69 0.14
N ARG A 117 -14.42 -8.64 0.19
CA ARG A 117 -14.46 -9.84 -0.67
C ARG A 117 -15.65 -10.75 -0.37
N SER A 118 -16.10 -10.81 0.88
CA SER A 118 -17.32 -11.56 1.24
C SER A 118 -18.58 -10.98 0.60
N GLY A 119 -18.62 -9.66 0.36
CA GLY A 119 -19.75 -8.96 -0.26
C GLY A 119 -19.67 -8.83 -1.79
N LEU A 120 -18.53 -9.16 -2.42
CA LEU A 120 -18.33 -8.93 -3.87
C LEU A 120 -19.32 -9.70 -4.75
N GLY A 121 -19.78 -10.88 -4.32
CA GLY A 121 -20.74 -11.67 -5.08
C GLY A 121 -22.09 -10.98 -5.26
N SER A 122 -22.52 -10.19 -4.26
CA SER A 122 -23.80 -9.48 -4.21
C SER A 122 -23.65 -7.96 -4.34
N ALA A 123 -22.46 -7.47 -4.72
CA ALA A 123 -22.18 -6.06 -4.86
C ALA A 123 -23.03 -5.42 -5.96
N SER A 124 -23.65 -4.28 -5.64
CA SER A 124 -24.40 -3.43 -6.57
C SER A 124 -23.55 -2.26 -7.07
N LEU A 125 -22.62 -1.77 -6.25
CA LEU A 125 -21.71 -0.66 -6.56
C LEU A 125 -20.51 -0.69 -5.60
N LEU A 126 -19.32 -0.37 -6.11
CA LEU A 126 -18.21 0.09 -5.28
C LEU A 126 -17.93 1.56 -5.60
N ASP A 127 -18.00 2.43 -4.60
CA ASP A 127 -17.63 3.85 -4.74
C ASP A 127 -16.43 4.15 -3.86
N SER A 128 -15.48 4.91 -4.39
CA SER A 128 -14.24 5.19 -3.68
C SER A 128 -13.71 6.59 -3.95
N VAL A 129 -13.26 7.25 -2.91
CA VAL A 129 -12.78 8.62 -2.96
C VAL A 129 -11.44 8.74 -2.23
N ALA A 130 -10.42 9.12 -2.97
CA ALA A 130 -9.10 9.47 -2.46
C ALA A 130 -8.96 10.99 -2.36
N THR A 131 -8.39 11.46 -1.25
CA THR A 131 -8.13 12.88 -1.01
C THR A 131 -6.67 13.09 -0.70
N ALA A 132 -6.08 14.11 -1.32
CA ALA A 132 -4.76 14.61 -0.96
C ALA A 132 -4.73 16.14 -0.95
N ALA A 133 -3.66 16.69 -0.39
CA ALA A 133 -3.44 18.13 -0.33
C ALA A 133 -3.29 18.72 -1.75
N PRO A 134 -3.65 20.02 -1.95
CA PRO A 134 -3.36 20.72 -3.19
C PRO A 134 -1.87 20.66 -3.54
N GLY A 135 -1.55 20.50 -4.83
CA GLY A 135 -0.17 20.38 -5.31
C GLY A 135 0.40 18.96 -5.34
N THR A 136 -0.30 17.97 -4.75
CA THR A 136 0.03 16.55 -4.95
C THR A 136 -0.11 16.18 -6.43
N ASP A 137 0.78 15.35 -6.98
CA ASP A 137 0.63 14.83 -8.34
C ASP A 137 -0.64 13.95 -8.45
N PRO A 138 -1.63 14.31 -9.29
CA PRO A 138 -2.82 13.50 -9.51
C PRO A 138 -2.54 12.05 -9.93
N ARG A 139 -1.43 11.79 -10.65
CA ARG A 139 -1.06 10.43 -11.10
C ARG A 139 -0.52 9.58 -9.96
N GLN A 140 0.21 10.19 -9.04
CA GLN A 140 0.64 9.54 -7.81
C GLN A 140 -0.57 9.19 -6.94
N LEU A 141 -1.51 10.14 -6.75
CA LEU A 141 -2.76 9.88 -6.03
C LEU A 141 -3.59 8.77 -6.67
N LEU A 142 -3.62 8.69 -7.99
CA LEU A 142 -4.28 7.60 -8.72
C LEU A 142 -3.65 6.24 -8.39
N SER A 143 -2.32 6.19 -8.34
CA SER A 143 -1.57 4.96 -8.06
C SER A 143 -1.84 4.47 -6.65
N ASP A 144 -1.71 5.36 -5.67
CA ASP A 144 -1.96 5.07 -4.25
C ASP A 144 -3.40 4.56 -4.03
N HIS A 145 -4.37 5.19 -4.70
CA HIS A 145 -5.79 4.82 -4.61
C HIS A 145 -6.06 3.45 -5.26
N PHE A 146 -5.53 3.20 -6.45
CA PHE A 146 -5.72 1.91 -7.12
C PHE A 146 -5.00 0.78 -6.39
N ALA A 147 -3.84 1.03 -5.79
CA ALA A 147 -3.20 0.07 -4.90
C ALA A 147 -4.14 -0.34 -3.74
N ALA A 148 -4.80 0.63 -3.09
CA ALA A 148 -5.76 0.37 -2.02
C ALA A 148 -6.99 -0.40 -2.50
N LEU A 149 -7.55 -0.03 -3.65
CA LEU A 149 -8.70 -0.72 -4.23
C LEU A 149 -8.38 -2.18 -4.62
N LEU A 150 -7.24 -2.40 -5.29
CA LEU A 150 -6.79 -3.74 -5.66
C LEU A 150 -6.50 -4.61 -4.43
N ALA A 151 -5.99 -4.01 -3.35
CA ALA A 151 -5.74 -4.71 -2.10
C ALA A 151 -7.03 -5.31 -1.50
N VAL A 152 -8.11 -4.53 -1.45
CA VAL A 152 -9.39 -4.99 -0.87
C VAL A 152 -10.28 -5.73 -1.85
N ALA A 153 -10.54 -5.17 -3.03
CA ALA A 153 -11.52 -5.70 -3.99
C ALA A 153 -10.94 -6.76 -4.93
N GLY A 154 -9.60 -6.84 -5.07
CA GLY A 154 -8.97 -7.72 -6.05
C GLY A 154 -9.04 -7.12 -7.45
N ARG A 155 -9.36 -7.93 -8.47
CA ARG A 155 -9.32 -7.51 -9.88
C ARG A 155 -10.39 -6.46 -10.20
N LEU A 156 -10.00 -5.45 -10.97
CA LEU A 156 -10.89 -4.43 -11.54
C LEU A 156 -10.85 -4.54 -13.06
N ASP A 157 -12.01 -4.57 -13.71
CA ASP A 157 -12.17 -4.85 -15.13
C ASP A 157 -12.62 -3.62 -15.91
N GLY A 158 -12.10 -3.45 -17.13
CA GLY A 158 -12.52 -2.37 -18.04
C GLY A 158 -12.35 -0.98 -17.43
N VAL A 159 -11.25 -0.78 -16.70
CA VAL A 159 -10.97 0.50 -16.03
C VAL A 159 -10.64 1.56 -17.08
N ALA A 160 -11.30 2.71 -16.98
CA ALA A 160 -11.03 3.87 -17.82
C ALA A 160 -10.94 5.13 -16.97
N ILE A 161 -9.99 6.01 -17.31
CA ILE A 161 -9.90 7.36 -16.76
C ILE A 161 -10.82 8.25 -17.58
N LEU A 162 -11.88 8.75 -16.93
CA LEU A 162 -12.86 9.64 -17.55
C LEU A 162 -12.39 11.10 -17.54
N ARG A 163 -11.63 11.48 -16.51
CA ARG A 163 -11.03 12.80 -16.34
C ARG A 163 -9.76 12.70 -15.50
N LEU A 164 -8.73 13.43 -15.88
CA LEU A 164 -7.51 13.62 -15.10
C LEU A 164 -6.98 15.02 -15.38
N ASP A 165 -6.87 15.84 -14.33
CA ASP A 165 -6.34 17.20 -14.41
C ASP A 165 -5.68 17.60 -13.08
N THR A 166 -5.29 18.87 -12.95
CA THR A 166 -4.61 19.40 -11.77
C THR A 166 -5.47 19.44 -10.50
N SER A 167 -6.78 19.19 -10.59
CA SER A 167 -7.69 19.09 -9.45
C SER A 167 -7.95 17.64 -8.99
N GLY A 168 -7.53 16.66 -9.78
CA GLY A 168 -7.66 15.24 -9.47
C GLY A 168 -8.12 14.41 -10.67
N TYR A 169 -8.93 13.38 -10.41
CA TYR A 169 -9.39 12.48 -11.47
C TYR A 169 -10.74 11.84 -11.16
N THR A 170 -11.35 11.31 -12.21
CA THR A 170 -12.48 10.38 -12.15
C THR A 170 -12.14 9.18 -13.02
N ALA A 171 -12.27 7.98 -12.46
CA ALA A 171 -12.15 6.73 -13.16
C ALA A 171 -13.34 5.82 -12.83
N GLY A 172 -13.59 4.84 -13.70
CA GLY A 172 -14.61 3.84 -13.47
C GLY A 172 -14.32 2.55 -14.22
N GLY A 173 -15.05 1.50 -13.87
CA GLY A 173 -14.95 0.19 -14.49
C GLY A 173 -15.92 -0.78 -13.84
N ARG A 174 -15.55 -2.06 -13.78
CA ARG A 174 -16.39 -3.13 -13.23
C ARG A 174 -15.65 -3.97 -12.20
N LEU A 175 -16.41 -4.46 -11.23
CA LEU A 175 -16.01 -5.55 -10.34
C LEU A 175 -16.15 -6.88 -11.07
N ALA A 176 -15.58 -7.94 -10.51
CA ALA A 176 -15.64 -9.30 -11.08
C ALA A 176 -17.07 -9.84 -11.28
N ASN A 177 -18.04 -9.38 -10.47
CA ASN A 177 -19.45 -9.75 -10.62
C ASN A 177 -20.20 -8.90 -11.68
N GLY A 178 -19.51 -7.97 -12.36
CA GLY A 178 -20.05 -7.08 -13.38
C GLY A 178 -20.62 -5.75 -12.85
N ALA A 179 -20.75 -5.59 -11.53
CA ALA A 179 -21.21 -4.35 -10.91
C ALA A 179 -20.25 -3.20 -11.18
N PRO A 180 -20.75 -1.96 -11.33
CA PRO A 180 -19.89 -0.81 -11.56
C PRO A 180 -19.01 -0.52 -10.35
N PHE A 181 -17.83 0.04 -10.61
CA PHE A 181 -17.11 0.81 -9.60
C PHE A 181 -16.77 2.21 -10.08
N THR A 182 -16.67 3.14 -9.14
CA THR A 182 -16.23 4.53 -9.33
C THR A 182 -15.07 4.84 -8.41
N ALA A 183 -14.08 5.56 -8.94
CA ALA A 183 -12.93 6.04 -8.18
C ALA A 183 -12.70 7.52 -8.49
N GLN A 184 -12.69 8.35 -7.46
CA GLN A 184 -12.45 9.79 -7.57
C GLN A 184 -11.22 10.17 -6.75
N GLY A 185 -10.30 10.92 -7.36
CA GLY A 185 -9.21 11.59 -6.67
C GLY A 185 -9.53 13.08 -6.56
N VAL A 186 -9.42 13.65 -5.36
CA VAL A 186 -9.72 15.06 -5.12
C VAL A 186 -8.53 15.72 -4.42
N LEU A 187 -7.99 16.78 -5.04
CA LEU A 187 -6.94 17.60 -4.46
C LEU A 187 -7.55 18.82 -3.77
N THR A 188 -7.60 18.80 -2.44
CA THR A 188 -8.27 19.84 -1.66
C THR A 188 -7.70 19.96 -0.25
N ALA A 189 -7.72 21.17 0.30
CA ALA A 189 -7.42 21.44 1.70
C ALA A 189 -8.68 21.42 2.59
N ALA A 190 -9.87 21.22 2.02
CA ALA A 190 -11.14 21.31 2.74
C ALA A 190 -11.44 20.11 3.64
N ARG A 191 -10.71 19.00 3.50
CA ARG A 191 -10.83 17.81 4.35
C ARG A 191 -9.47 17.11 4.46
N PRO A 192 -9.25 16.29 5.50
CA PRO A 192 -8.00 15.54 5.64
C PRO A 192 -7.75 14.59 4.48
N ALA A 193 -6.47 14.31 4.21
CA ALA A 193 -6.05 13.31 3.24
C ALA A 193 -6.37 11.90 3.73
N GLY A 194 -6.65 11.01 2.78
CA GLY A 194 -7.07 9.63 3.04
C GLY A 194 -7.90 9.05 1.91
N VAL A 195 -8.34 7.80 2.08
CA VAL A 195 -9.20 7.08 1.16
C VAL A 195 -10.45 6.56 1.87
N ASP A 196 -11.61 6.83 1.28
CA ASP A 196 -12.89 6.24 1.66
C ASP A 196 -13.28 5.21 0.59
N ILE A 197 -13.54 3.95 0.97
CA ILE A 197 -14.03 2.90 0.07
C ILE A 197 -15.39 2.44 0.58
N ARG A 198 -16.40 2.39 -0.29
CA ARG A 198 -17.75 1.93 0.02
C ARG A 198 -18.19 0.84 -0.93
N LEU A 199 -18.48 -0.34 -0.42
CA LEU A 199 -19.15 -1.41 -1.13
C LEU A 199 -20.63 -1.41 -0.75
N TYR A 200 -21.50 -1.32 -1.73
CA TYR A 200 -22.95 -1.42 -1.55
C TYR A 200 -23.44 -2.77 -2.04
N THR A 201 -24.29 -3.42 -1.25
CA THR A 201 -24.96 -4.68 -1.58
C THR A 201 -26.47 -4.49 -1.45
N ALA A 202 -27.27 -5.51 -1.77
CA ALA A 202 -28.73 -5.42 -1.68
C ALA A 202 -29.25 -5.25 -0.24
N ASP A 203 -28.52 -5.77 0.74
CA ASP A 203 -28.95 -5.88 2.14
C ASP A 203 -27.98 -5.22 3.14
N GLY A 204 -27.02 -4.45 2.64
CA GLY A 204 -26.03 -3.77 3.46
C GLY A 204 -24.81 -3.30 2.69
N GLY A 205 -23.63 -3.39 3.28
CA GLY A 205 -22.40 -2.97 2.64
C GLY A 205 -21.18 -2.95 3.55
N VAL A 206 -20.09 -2.43 3.01
CA VAL A 206 -18.84 -2.23 3.75
C VAL A 206 -18.40 -0.78 3.54
N ALA A 207 -18.09 -0.08 4.62
CA ALA A 207 -17.52 1.27 4.60
C ALA A 207 -16.14 1.23 5.25
N VAL A 208 -15.14 1.65 4.49
CA VAL A 208 -13.73 1.68 4.90
C VAL A 208 -13.27 3.12 4.83
N ARG A 209 -12.64 3.59 5.91
CA ARG A 209 -11.97 4.88 5.95
C ARG A 209 -10.54 4.66 6.39
N VAL A 210 -9.59 4.98 5.51
CA VAL A 210 -8.17 4.90 5.81
C VAL A 210 -7.60 6.31 5.72
N PRO A 211 -7.04 6.82 6.81
CA PRO A 211 -6.43 8.14 6.79
C PRO A 211 -5.06 8.12 6.12
N ASP A 212 -4.49 9.29 5.88
CA ASP A 212 -3.08 9.40 5.54
C ASP A 212 -2.20 8.75 6.62
N PRO A 213 -1.09 8.06 6.28
CA PRO A 213 -0.22 7.42 7.28
C PRO A 213 0.37 8.36 8.33
N ASP A 214 0.51 9.64 7.98
CA ASP A 214 1.01 10.69 8.88
C ASP A 214 -0.08 11.17 9.87
N ALA A 215 -1.33 10.76 9.69
CA ALA A 215 -2.41 11.09 10.60
C ALA A 215 -2.33 10.26 11.89
N ALA A 216 -2.64 10.89 13.02
CA ALA A 216 -2.63 10.25 14.34
C ALA A 216 -3.94 9.51 14.69
N TRP A 217 -4.86 9.32 13.74
CA TRP A 217 -6.11 8.59 13.95
C TRP A 217 -6.11 7.27 13.16
N PRO A 218 -6.85 6.25 13.62
CA PRO A 218 -6.82 4.93 13.01
C PRO A 218 -7.72 4.83 11.78
N ALA A 219 -7.53 3.76 11.01
CA ALA A 219 -8.49 3.36 10.00
C ALA A 219 -9.74 2.72 10.63
N GLU A 220 -10.89 2.89 9.99
CA GLU A 220 -12.17 2.33 10.41
C GLU A 220 -12.74 1.44 9.30
N VAL A 221 -13.25 0.26 9.68
CA VAL A 221 -13.96 -0.64 8.77
C VAL A 221 -15.29 -1.00 9.40
N ARG A 222 -16.38 -0.62 8.73
CA ARG A 222 -17.75 -0.92 9.16
C ARG A 222 -18.41 -1.84 8.16
N VAL A 223 -19.04 -2.89 8.67
CA VAL A 223 -19.87 -3.82 7.89
C VAL A 223 -21.31 -3.61 8.32
N THR A 224 -22.16 -3.30 7.35
CA THR A 224 -23.61 -3.14 7.55
C THR A 224 -24.30 -4.35 6.94
N GLY A 225 -25.26 -4.93 7.65
CA GLY A 225 -26.12 -5.99 7.15
C GLY A 225 -27.52 -5.94 7.74
N PRO A 226 -28.36 -6.97 7.53
CA PRO A 226 -29.74 -7.01 8.02
C PRO A 226 -29.88 -6.87 9.54
N HIS A 227 -28.82 -7.19 10.28
CA HIS A 227 -28.78 -7.17 11.74
C HIS A 227 -28.17 -5.87 12.32
N GLY A 228 -27.82 -4.91 11.47
CA GLY A 228 -27.24 -3.62 11.86
C GLY A 228 -25.77 -3.47 11.46
N ASP A 229 -25.10 -2.54 12.14
CA ASP A 229 -23.72 -2.12 11.85
C ASP A 229 -22.72 -2.77 12.81
N LEU A 230 -21.66 -3.33 12.26
CA LEU A 230 -20.50 -3.86 12.98
C LEU A 230 -19.25 -3.05 12.62
N LEU A 231 -18.64 -2.41 13.62
CA LEU A 231 -17.30 -1.84 13.51
C LEU A 231 -16.26 -2.94 13.77
N LEU A 232 -15.40 -3.23 12.80
CA LEU A 232 -14.28 -4.15 12.99
C LEU A 232 -13.24 -3.54 13.94
N PRO A 233 -12.37 -4.36 14.58
CA PRO A 233 -11.37 -3.87 15.52
C PRO A 233 -10.50 -2.74 14.94
N THR A 234 -10.49 -1.62 15.63
CA THR A 234 -9.70 -0.44 15.26
C THR A 234 -8.23 -0.65 15.64
N LEU A 235 -7.34 -0.60 14.65
CA LEU A 235 -5.90 -0.75 14.85
C LEU A 235 -5.22 0.63 14.80
N TYR A 236 -4.62 1.03 15.91
CA TYR A 236 -3.87 2.28 16.04
C TYR A 236 -2.44 2.11 15.54
N GLU A 237 -2.30 1.89 14.24
CA GLU A 237 -1.02 1.70 13.56
C GLU A 237 -1.06 2.30 12.15
N SER A 238 -0.01 3.05 11.79
CA SER A 238 0.14 3.62 10.44
C SER A 238 0.59 2.56 9.43
N ALA A 239 0.37 2.83 8.14
CA ALA A 239 0.87 1.97 7.06
C ALA A 239 2.39 1.80 7.12
N HIS A 240 3.13 2.89 7.35
CA HIS A 240 4.59 2.88 7.52
C HIS A 240 5.01 1.93 8.63
N ARG A 241 4.52 2.12 9.85
CA ARG A 241 4.92 1.26 10.99
C ARG A 241 4.60 -0.20 10.75
N PHE A 242 3.43 -0.48 10.17
CA PHE A 242 3.05 -1.84 9.83
C PHE A 242 4.01 -2.47 8.82
N ALA A 243 4.35 -1.78 7.72
CA ALA A 243 5.31 -2.28 6.72
C ALA A 243 6.66 -2.67 7.35
N TRP A 244 7.18 -1.85 8.27
CA TRP A 244 8.42 -2.16 8.99
C TRP A 244 8.30 -3.33 9.96
N ARG A 245 7.17 -3.48 10.64
CA ARG A 245 6.89 -4.65 11.49
C ARG A 245 6.82 -5.93 10.65
N ARG A 246 6.18 -5.88 9.48
CA ARG A 246 6.13 -7.00 8.52
C ARG A 246 7.51 -7.41 8.04
N LEU A 247 8.34 -6.43 7.67
CA LEU A 247 9.73 -6.68 7.27
C LEU A 247 10.48 -7.44 8.37
N LYS A 248 10.39 -6.98 9.62
CA LYS A 248 11.01 -7.65 10.77
C LYS A 248 10.55 -9.11 10.89
N GLU A 249 9.25 -9.35 10.79
CA GLU A 249 8.67 -10.68 10.97
C GLU A 249 9.16 -11.64 9.89
N HIS A 250 9.16 -11.22 8.62
CA HIS A 250 9.70 -11.99 7.52
C HIS A 250 11.20 -12.24 7.65
N LEU A 251 11.99 -11.23 8.01
CA LEU A 251 13.44 -11.39 8.27
C LEU A 251 13.73 -12.35 9.41
N SER A 252 12.90 -12.35 10.45
CA SER A 252 13.10 -13.21 11.63
C SER A 252 12.66 -14.65 11.37
N ALA A 253 11.57 -14.84 10.61
CA ALA A 253 11.03 -16.15 10.27
C ALA A 253 11.71 -16.79 9.05
N GLY A 254 12.51 -16.04 8.29
CA GLY A 254 13.08 -16.50 7.02
C GLY A 254 12.01 -16.76 5.96
N THR A 255 10.90 -16.00 6.01
CA THR A 255 9.79 -16.11 5.06
C THR A 255 9.79 -14.93 4.09
N ARG A 256 9.03 -15.04 2.99
CA ARG A 256 8.93 -14.00 1.98
C ARG A 256 7.49 -13.46 1.90
N PRO A 257 7.30 -12.13 1.83
CA PRO A 257 6.01 -11.52 1.57
C PRO A 257 5.63 -11.64 0.08
N ASP A 258 4.32 -11.60 -0.21
CA ASP A 258 3.79 -11.59 -1.58
C ASP A 258 3.64 -10.17 -2.18
N ASP A 259 4.32 -9.17 -1.61
CA ASP A 259 4.13 -7.75 -1.95
C ASP A 259 4.39 -7.46 -3.44
N LEU A 260 5.47 -8.01 -4.01
CA LEU A 260 5.81 -7.82 -5.43
C LEU A 260 4.77 -8.45 -6.36
N ALA A 261 4.29 -9.65 -6.03
CA ALA A 261 3.22 -10.33 -6.79
C ALA A 261 1.88 -9.58 -6.64
N GLY A 262 1.64 -8.98 -5.47
CA GLY A 262 0.50 -8.11 -5.24
C GLY A 262 0.55 -6.83 -6.09
N PHE A 263 1.72 -6.23 -6.18
CA PHE A 263 1.99 -4.99 -6.91
C PHE A 263 1.95 -5.17 -8.42
N ALA A 264 2.30 -6.34 -8.94
CA ALA A 264 2.21 -6.64 -10.38
C ALA A 264 0.80 -6.36 -10.95
N ARG A 265 -0.27 -6.56 -10.17
CA ARG A 265 -1.64 -6.22 -10.59
C ARG A 265 -1.85 -4.73 -10.80
N LEU A 266 -1.15 -3.88 -10.05
CA LEU A 266 -1.18 -2.43 -10.25
C LEU A 266 -0.44 -2.06 -11.53
N THR A 267 0.74 -2.65 -11.75
CA THR A 267 1.51 -2.44 -12.98
C THR A 267 0.73 -2.88 -14.22
N ASP A 268 0.09 -4.05 -14.18
CA ASP A 268 -0.77 -4.56 -15.26
C ASP A 268 -1.94 -3.60 -15.55
N LEU A 269 -2.60 -3.10 -14.50
CA LEU A 269 -3.67 -2.12 -14.64
C LEU A 269 -3.18 -0.85 -15.35
N TYR A 270 -2.02 -0.33 -14.96
CA TYR A 270 -1.43 0.86 -15.60
C TYR A 270 -0.99 0.61 -17.05
N ALA A 271 -0.52 -0.60 -17.36
CA ALA A 271 -0.24 -1.00 -18.74
C ALA A 271 -1.51 -0.97 -19.61
N THR A 272 -2.66 -1.38 -19.06
CA THR A 272 -3.94 -1.29 -19.80
C THR A 272 -4.42 0.14 -20.01
N LEU A 273 -4.22 1.03 -19.02
CA LEU A 273 -4.63 2.44 -19.09
C LEU A 273 -3.81 3.28 -20.07
N THR A 274 -2.59 2.86 -20.37
CA THR A 274 -1.69 3.54 -21.32
C THR A 274 -1.89 3.06 -22.77
N ALA A 275 -2.51 1.89 -22.95
CA ALA A 275 -2.82 1.33 -24.26
C ALA A 275 -4.13 1.86 -24.90
N THR A 276 -4.97 2.53 -24.10
CA THR A 276 -6.23 3.17 -24.49
C THR A 276 -6.08 4.66 -24.69
#